data_AF-A0A7Z0UDR6-F1
#
_entry.id   AF-A0A7Z0UDR6-F1
#
_cell.length_a   1.000
_cell.length_b   1.000
_cell.length_c   1.000
_cell.angle_alpha   90.00
_cell.angle_beta   90.00
_cell.angle_gamma   90.00
#
_symmetry.space_group_name_H-M   'P 1'
#
loop_
_entity.id
_entity.type
_entity.pdbx_description
1 polymer ?
#
loop_
_entity_poly.entity_id
_entity_poly.type
_entity_poly.pdbx_seq_one_letter_code
_entity_poly.pdbx_strand_id
1 'polypeptide(L)'
;MDHTNHVRLTTSELTPAVLEGATIYGADDHKVGKVDHIHGAGAGGSAVIDVGGFLGIGAKPVVVPVSDLEFMRDEDGDVHAVTSWTKDELKQMPEHRD
;
A
#
# COMPACT_ATOMS: atom_id res chain seq x y z
N MET A 1 1.34 11.46 11.33
CA MET A 1 2.52 10.75 11.83
C MET A 1 3.74 11.46 11.26
N ASP A 2 4.84 11.58 11.99
CA ASP A 2 6.03 12.28 11.45
C ASP A 2 6.80 11.34 10.52
N HIS A 3 6.45 11.32 9.24
CA HIS A 3 7.12 10.48 8.23
C HIS A 3 8.56 10.92 7.92
N THR A 4 9.03 12.02 8.50
CA THR A 4 10.35 12.61 8.28
C THR A 4 11.52 11.69 8.68
N ASN A 5 11.29 10.76 9.62
CA ASN A 5 12.32 9.82 10.09
C ASN A 5 12.20 8.42 9.45
N HIS A 6 11.23 8.20 8.57
CA HIS A 6 11.04 6.87 8.00
C HIS A 6 12.01 6.62 6.85
N VAL A 7 12.61 5.43 6.84
CA VAL A 7 13.55 5.03 5.81
C VAL A 7 12.77 4.54 4.60
N ARG A 8 12.90 5.22 3.47
CA ARG A 8 12.31 4.76 2.19
C ARG A 8 12.96 3.45 1.78
N LEU A 9 12.13 2.46 1.47
CA LEU A 9 12.58 1.17 0.98
C LEU A 9 13.22 1.33 -0.40
N THR A 10 14.37 0.69 -0.59
CA THR A 10 15.04 0.69 -1.90
C THR A 10 14.37 -0.30 -2.85
N THR A 11 14.58 -0.15 -4.16
CA THR A 11 14.00 -1.05 -5.19
C THR A 11 14.35 -2.52 -4.96
N SER A 12 15.49 -2.78 -4.32
CA SER A 12 15.97 -4.10 -3.92
C SER A 12 15.13 -4.72 -2.79
N GLU A 13 14.53 -3.89 -1.95
CA GLU A 13 13.69 -4.32 -0.81
C GLU A 13 12.19 -4.37 -1.17
N LEU A 14 11.79 -3.83 -2.33
CA LEU A 14 10.43 -3.91 -2.87
C LEU A 14 10.10 -5.34 -3.33
N THR A 15 10.02 -6.25 -2.37
CA THR A 15 9.72 -7.67 -2.55
C THR A 15 8.37 -7.99 -1.94
N PRO A 16 7.59 -8.94 -2.51
CA PRO A 16 6.29 -9.34 -1.96
C PRO A 16 6.35 -9.62 -0.45
N ALA A 17 7.34 -10.39 -0.02
CA ALA A 17 7.51 -10.74 1.40
C ALA A 17 7.68 -9.55 2.36
N VAL A 18 8.14 -8.39 1.88
CA VAL A 18 8.33 -7.18 2.69
C VAL A 18 7.14 -6.23 2.59
N LEU A 19 6.50 -6.16 1.41
CA LEU A 19 5.42 -5.22 1.12
C LEU A 19 4.03 -5.80 1.43
N GLU A 20 3.87 -7.11 1.31
CA GLU A 20 2.63 -7.80 1.64
C GLU A 20 2.32 -7.63 3.12
N GLY A 21 1.09 -7.20 3.40
CA GLY A 21 0.67 -6.88 4.76
C GLY A 21 0.97 -5.45 5.20
N ALA A 22 1.68 -4.64 4.41
CA ALA A 22 1.93 -3.24 4.72
C ALA A 22 0.63 -2.44 4.82
N THR A 23 0.56 -1.55 5.80
CA THR A 23 -0.58 -0.64 5.95
C THR A 23 -0.43 0.54 5.01
N ILE A 24 -1.52 0.93 4.34
CA ILE A 24 -1.50 2.06 3.41
C ILE A 24 -2.21 3.26 4.04
N TYR A 25 -1.50 4.38 4.05
CA TYR A 25 -1.96 5.67 4.50
C TYR A 25 -2.20 6.59 3.30
N GLY A 26 -3.28 7.36 3.35
CA GLY A 26 -3.55 8.41 2.36
C GLY A 26 -2.79 9.70 2.71
N ALA A 27 -3.00 10.73 1.90
CA ALA A 27 -2.41 12.06 2.09
C ALA A 27 -2.75 12.71 3.46
N ASP A 28 -3.86 12.32 4.08
CA ASP A 28 -4.32 12.81 5.39
C ASP A 28 -3.77 11.98 6.58
N ASP A 29 -2.76 11.14 6.38
CA ASP A 29 -2.22 10.20 7.37
C ASP A 29 -3.24 9.17 7.90
N HIS A 30 -4.41 9.08 7.27
CA HIS A 30 -5.44 8.12 7.64
C HIS A 30 -5.25 6.80 6.89
N LYS A 31 -5.47 5.70 7.60
CA LYS A 31 -5.49 4.36 7.00
C LYS A 31 -6.58 4.27 5.92
N VAL A 32 -6.15 4.12 4.68
CA VAL A 32 -7.05 3.92 3.54
C VAL A 32 -7.30 2.43 3.28
N GLY A 33 -6.29 1.60 3.53
CA GLY A 33 -6.31 0.18 3.21
C GLY A 33 -5.10 -0.59 3.73
N LYS A 34 -4.92 -1.80 3.18
CA LYS A 34 -3.79 -2.69 3.47
C LYS A 34 -3.38 -3.41 2.18
N VAL A 35 -2.09 -3.65 2.00
CA VAL A 35 -1.59 -4.52 0.91
C VAL A 35 -2.02 -5.95 1.20
N ASP A 36 -2.80 -6.53 0.30
CA ASP A 36 -3.19 -7.94 0.33
C ASP A 36 -2.13 -8.80 -0.35
N HIS A 37 -1.78 -8.46 -1.59
CA HIS A 37 -0.85 -9.22 -2.41
C HIS A 37 0.01 -8.31 -3.32
N ILE A 38 1.21 -8.75 -3.69
CA ILE A 38 2.05 -8.07 -4.68
C ILE A 38 2.26 -8.96 -5.89
N HIS A 39 1.88 -8.46 -7.06
CA HIS A 39 2.19 -9.05 -8.34
C HIS A 39 3.53 -8.53 -8.86
N GLY A 40 4.52 -9.43 -8.98
CA GLY A 40 5.86 -9.10 -9.47
C GLY A 40 6.80 -8.62 -8.37
N ALA A 41 7.86 -7.89 -8.75
CA ALA A 41 8.86 -7.37 -7.81
C ALA A 41 9.47 -6.05 -8.33
N GLY A 42 9.99 -5.24 -7.40
CA GLY A 42 10.59 -3.96 -7.73
C GLY A 42 9.58 -2.90 -8.18
N ALA A 43 10.08 -1.85 -8.83
CA ALA A 43 9.26 -0.71 -9.28
C ALA A 43 8.21 -1.08 -10.35
N GLY A 44 8.45 -2.16 -11.11
CA GLY A 44 7.50 -2.67 -12.12
C GLY A 44 6.39 -3.56 -11.56
N GLY A 45 6.39 -3.81 -10.24
CA GLY A 45 5.37 -4.60 -9.57
C GLY A 45 4.03 -3.86 -9.47
N SER A 46 2.96 -4.62 -9.26
CA SER A 46 1.63 -4.10 -8.94
C SER A 46 1.23 -4.57 -7.55
N ALA A 47 0.76 -3.66 -6.70
CA ALA A 47 0.24 -3.95 -5.38
C ALA A 47 -1.28 -4.06 -5.44
N VAL A 48 -1.81 -5.18 -4.92
CA VAL A 48 -3.22 -5.36 -4.63
C VAL A 48 -3.49 -4.78 -3.25
N ILE A 49 -4.34 -3.77 -3.18
CA ILE A 49 -4.71 -3.07 -1.97
C ILE A 49 -6.17 -3.34 -1.67
N ASP A 50 -6.45 -3.77 -0.45
CA ASP A 50 -7.79 -3.82 0.09
C ASP A 50 -8.21 -2.45 0.62
N VAL A 51 -9.09 -1.79 -0.12
CA VAL A 51 -9.54 -0.42 0.14
C VAL A 51 -10.92 -0.46 0.80
N GLY A 52 -11.00 0.09 2.01
CA GLY A 52 -12.23 0.06 2.79
C GLY A 52 -12.54 -1.33 3.38
N GLY A 53 -13.73 -1.46 3.97
CA GLY A 53 -14.08 -2.62 4.77
C GLY A 53 -13.48 -2.58 6.18
N PHE A 54 -14.10 -3.30 7.10
CA PHE A 54 -13.57 -3.54 8.44
C PHE A 54 -13.20 -5.02 8.49
N LEU A 55 -11.93 -5.35 8.69
CA LEU A 55 -11.43 -6.75 8.73
C LEU A 55 -11.77 -7.59 7.48
N GLY A 56 -11.59 -7.04 6.27
CA GLY A 56 -11.81 -7.79 5.01
C GLY A 56 -13.27 -7.96 4.59
N ILE A 57 -14.23 -7.55 5.42
CA ILE A 57 -15.65 -7.55 5.04
C ILE A 57 -15.99 -6.21 4.40
N GLY A 58 -16.38 -6.26 3.11
CA GLY A 58 -16.65 -5.07 2.31
C GLY A 58 -15.39 -4.29 1.92
N ALA A 59 -14.23 -4.95 2.01
CA ALA A 59 -13.00 -4.45 1.41
C ALA A 59 -13.07 -4.66 -0.10
N LYS A 60 -12.62 -3.66 -0.84
CA LYS A 60 -12.54 -3.71 -2.30
C LYS A 60 -11.08 -3.88 -2.70
N PRO A 61 -10.68 -5.00 -3.30
CA PRO A 61 -9.33 -5.17 -3.82
C PRO A 61 -9.14 -4.27 -5.05
N VAL A 62 -8.07 -3.48 -5.04
CA VAL A 62 -7.71 -2.56 -6.12
C VAL A 62 -6.24 -2.74 -6.44
N VAL A 63 -5.93 -2.92 -7.72
CA VAL A 63 -4.55 -2.98 -8.19
C VAL A 63 -4.04 -1.57 -8.46
N VAL A 64 -2.90 -1.24 -7.88
CA VAL A 64 -2.13 -0.03 -8.20
C VAL A 64 -0.67 -0.39 -8.45
N PRO A 65 0.05 0.34 -9.31
CA PRO A 65 1.48 0.12 -9.50
C PRO A 65 2.25 0.45 -8.22
N VAL A 66 3.25 -0.37 -7.89
CA VAL A 66 4.15 -0.14 -6.73
C VAL A 66 4.87 1.20 -6.85
N SER A 67 5.11 1.68 -8.08
CA SER A 67 5.72 3.00 -8.33
C SER A 67 4.86 4.19 -7.86
N ASP A 68 3.55 4.03 -7.71
CA ASP A 68 2.64 5.06 -7.17
C ASP A 68 2.48 4.95 -5.64
N LEU A 69 3.14 3.99 -5.01
CA LEU A 69 3.15 3.79 -3.57
C LEU A 69 4.53 4.08 -3.02
N GLU A 70 4.60 4.96 -2.03
CA GLU A 70 5.85 5.26 -1.34
C GLU A 70 5.97 4.37 -0.11
N PHE A 71 6.73 3.28 -0.26
CA PHE A 71 6.99 2.36 0.84
C PHE A 71 8.11 2.87 1.74
N MET A 72 7.82 2.87 3.04
CA MET A 72 8.70 3.33 4.08
C MET A 72 8.71 2.34 5.24
N ARG A 73 9.85 2.29 5.93
CA ARG A 73 10.03 1.52 7.15
C ARG A 73 10.25 2.49 8.31
N ASP A 74 9.50 2.32 9.39
CA ASP A 74 9.69 3.08 10.62
C ASP A 74 10.82 2.51 11.50
N GLU A 75 11.06 3.13 12.65
CA GLU A 75 12.13 2.77 13.58
C GLU A 75 11.92 1.39 14.24
N ASP A 76 10.67 0.92 14.37
CA ASP A 76 10.35 -0.41 14.89
C ASP A 76 10.54 -1.50 13.82
N GLY A 77 10.78 -1.11 12.58
CA GLY A 77 10.96 -2.00 11.43
C GLY A 77 9.68 -2.34 10.71
N ASP A 78 8.56 -1.74 11.11
CA ASP A 78 7.26 -1.92 10.48
C ASP A 78 7.23 -1.22 9.11
N VAL A 79 6.66 -1.90 8.12
CA VAL A 79 6.58 -1.41 6.75
C VAL A 79 5.19 -0.86 6.47
N HIS A 80 5.15 0.35 5.97
CA HIS A 80 3.92 1.01 5.53
C HIS A 80 4.12 1.68 4.18
N ALA A 81 3.01 1.94 3.49
CA ALA A 81 3.02 2.70 2.26
C ALA A 81 2.20 3.98 2.43
N VAL A 82 2.63 5.04 1.75
CA VAL A 82 1.83 6.24 1.58
C VAL A 82 1.43 6.35 0.13
N THR A 83 0.19 6.75 -0.10
CA THR A 83 -0.34 6.97 -1.43
C THR A 83 -0.87 8.40 -1.55
N SER A 84 -0.73 8.97 -2.75
CA SER A 84 -1.34 10.26 -3.12
C SER A 84 -2.85 10.15 -3.31
N TRP A 85 -3.37 8.94 -3.52
CA TRP A 85 -4.79 8.69 -3.74
C TRP A 85 -5.58 8.77 -2.43
N THR A 86 -6.76 9.37 -2.49
CA THR A 86 -7.71 9.32 -1.38
C THR A 86 -8.44 7.97 -1.34
N LYS A 87 -9.00 7.64 -0.17
CA LYS A 87 -9.83 6.44 0.01
C LYS A 87 -10.99 6.37 -0.99
N ASP A 88 -11.60 7.51 -1.31
CA ASP A 88 -12.72 7.58 -2.25
C ASP A 88 -12.28 7.37 -3.70
N GLU A 89 -11.14 7.92 -4.10
CA GLU A 89 -10.57 7.66 -5.44
C GLU A 89 -10.25 6.18 -5.61
N LEU A 90 -9.58 5.57 -4.63
CA LEU A 90 -9.28 4.14 -4.65
C LEU A 90 -10.57 3.30 -4.72
N LYS A 91 -11.64 3.69 -4.03
CA LYS A 91 -12.94 3.02 -4.16
C LYS A 91 -13.58 3.18 -5.53
N GLN A 92 -13.32 4.28 -6.23
CA GLN A 92 -13.81 4.53 -7.60
C GLN A 92 -13.04 3.75 -8.66
N MET A 93 -11.80 3.33 -8.38
CA MET A 93 -11.01 2.50 -9.28
C MET A 93 -11.69 1.14 -9.57
N PRO A 94 -11.42 0.52 -10.72
CA PRO A 94 -11.93 -0.82 -11.01
C PRO A 94 -11.49 -1.81 -9.92
N GLU A 95 -12.44 -2.65 -9.49
CA GLU A 95 -12.14 -3.76 -8.58
C GLU A 95 -11.22 -4.74 -9.30
N HIS A 96 -10.10 -5.08 -8.65
CA HIS A 96 -9.29 -6.20 -9.10
C HIS A 96 -10.04 -7.49 -8.81
N ARG A 97 -10.41 -8.23 -9.85
CA ARG A 97 -11.00 -9.56 -9.75
C ARG A 97 -10.03 -10.53 -10.42
N ASP A 98 -9.31 -11.29 -9.61
CA ASP A 98 -8.59 -12.49 -10.04
C ASP A 98 -9.56 -13.63 -10.40
#